data_AF-A0A1Y1S8I3-F1
#
_entry.id   AF-A0A1Y1S8I3-F1
#
_cell.length_a   1.000
_cell.length_b   1.000
_cell.length_c   1.000
_cell.angle_alpha   90.00
_cell.angle_beta   90.00
_cell.angle_gamma   90.00
#
_symmetry.space_group_name_H-M   'P 1'
#
loop_
_entity.id
_entity.type
_entity.pdbx_description
1 polymer ?
#
loop_
_entity_poly.entity_id
_entity_poly.type
_entity_poly.pdbx_seq_one_letter_code
_entity_poly.pdbx_strand_id
1 'polypeptide(L)'
;MQTNEMKLFFFEPLFLQNNQLNNETVLDYFSISPFYDKESLNEIIRMQSQHTKINMHEHLKRMNGIYYEVDKTLTRDNNLFIIYKKENKPGREAQLITAYYVMFGYIYASPSIDYLSENRVVEILWKMNNCLDLYETNTRFDFLRGVCSYDTNQVEKNEDDVKLLVDSIREFVHQNK
;
A
#
# COMPACT_ATOMS: atom_id res chain seq x y z
N MET A 1 1.28 -0.52 -16.47
CA MET A 1 1.44 -1.93 -16.01
C MET A 1 2.12 -2.01 -14.65
N GLN A 2 3.22 -1.30 -14.42
CA GLN A 2 4.01 -1.33 -13.17
C GLN A 2 3.22 -0.91 -11.89
N THR A 3 2.17 -0.10 -12.02
CA THR A 3 1.37 0.40 -10.89
C THR A 3 0.48 -0.64 -10.21
N ASN A 4 0.15 -1.75 -10.88
CA ASN A 4 -0.74 -2.78 -10.30
C ASN A 4 0.04 -3.78 -9.43
N GLU A 5 1.32 -3.99 -9.71
CA GLU A 5 2.16 -4.97 -8.98
C GLU A 5 2.36 -4.57 -7.52
N MET A 6 2.45 -3.27 -7.21
CA MET A 6 2.66 -2.79 -5.83
C MET A 6 1.43 -2.98 -4.92
N LYS A 7 0.24 -3.20 -5.48
CA LYS A 7 -1.00 -3.43 -4.72
C LYS A 7 -1.32 -4.91 -4.53
N LEU A 8 -0.61 -5.78 -5.25
CA LEU A 8 -0.86 -7.21 -5.23
C LEU A 8 -0.04 -7.86 -4.12
N PHE A 9 -0.61 -8.89 -3.49
CA PHE A 9 0.13 -9.84 -2.68
C PHE A 9 -0.11 -11.25 -3.24
N PHE A 10 0.83 -12.14 -2.98
CA PHE A 10 0.71 -13.55 -3.36
C PHE A 10 0.90 -14.45 -2.15
N PHE A 11 0.11 -15.50 -2.07
CA PHE A 11 0.19 -16.52 -1.02
C PHE A 11 -0.31 -17.85 -1.58
N GLU A 12 0.52 -18.89 -1.50
CA GLU A 12 0.17 -20.23 -1.95
C GLU A 12 0.38 -21.26 -0.81
N PRO A 13 -0.70 -21.72 -0.17
CA PRO A 13 -0.61 -22.59 1.00
C PRO A 13 -0.09 -24.00 0.67
N LEU A 14 -0.39 -24.52 -0.53
CA LEU A 14 -0.02 -25.89 -0.89
C LEU A 14 1.49 -26.10 -0.94
N PHE A 15 2.24 -25.09 -1.38
CA PHE A 15 3.69 -25.15 -1.40
C PHE A 15 4.27 -25.14 0.01
N LEU A 16 3.76 -24.27 0.88
CA LEU A 16 4.25 -24.08 2.24
C LEU A 16 3.94 -25.28 3.15
N GLN A 17 2.91 -26.05 2.83
CA GLN A 17 2.60 -27.30 3.54
C GLN A 17 3.62 -28.41 3.23
N ASN A 18 4.13 -28.45 1.99
CA ASN A 18 5.03 -29.51 1.52
C ASN A 18 6.50 -29.16 1.71
N ASN A 19 6.84 -27.87 1.65
CA ASN A 19 8.21 -27.37 1.69
C ASN A 19 8.38 -26.33 2.79
N GLN A 20 9.43 -26.48 3.60
CA GLN A 20 9.83 -25.45 4.56
C GLN A 20 10.47 -24.27 3.83
N LEU A 21 10.15 -23.05 4.26
CA LEU A 21 10.69 -21.83 3.67
C LEU A 21 12.09 -21.56 4.23
N ASN A 22 13.10 -21.74 3.38
CA ASN A 22 14.52 -21.55 3.68
C ASN A 22 15.17 -20.72 2.56
N ASN A 23 16.41 -20.28 2.76
CA ASN A 23 17.16 -19.51 1.76
C ASN A 23 17.29 -20.20 0.39
N GLU A 24 17.24 -21.53 0.37
CA GLU A 24 17.35 -22.33 -0.85
C GLU A 24 15.97 -22.50 -1.54
N THR A 25 14.90 -22.68 -0.77
CA THR A 25 13.56 -22.99 -1.27
C THR A 25 12.71 -21.74 -1.52
N VAL A 26 13.07 -20.59 -0.93
CA VAL A 26 12.29 -19.35 -1.07
C VAL A 26 12.24 -18.85 -2.52
N LEU A 27 13.31 -19.08 -3.28
CA LEU A 27 13.35 -18.69 -4.68
C LEU A 27 12.45 -19.59 -5.55
N ASP A 28 12.36 -20.88 -5.21
CA ASP A 28 11.41 -21.81 -5.82
C ASP A 28 9.97 -21.42 -5.49
N TYR A 29 9.69 -21.02 -4.25
CA TYR A 29 8.38 -20.49 -3.87
C TYR A 29 8.03 -19.22 -4.67
N PHE A 30 8.98 -18.29 -4.76
CA PHE A 30 8.82 -17.05 -5.52
C PHE A 30 8.54 -17.32 -7.01
N SER A 31 9.08 -18.39 -7.58
CA SER A 31 8.86 -18.76 -9.00
C SER A 31 7.40 -19.07 -9.36
N ILE A 32 6.57 -19.44 -8.37
CA ILE A 32 5.13 -19.70 -8.53
C ILE A 32 4.34 -18.38 -8.59
N SER A 33 4.90 -17.33 -8.01
CA SER A 33 4.23 -16.04 -7.89
C SER A 33 4.09 -15.33 -9.23
N PRO A 34 3.06 -14.48 -9.41
CA PRO A 34 2.90 -13.65 -10.61
C PRO A 34 3.99 -12.58 -10.75
N PHE A 35 4.79 -12.36 -9.70
CA PHE A 35 5.91 -11.42 -9.72
C PHE A 35 7.16 -11.99 -10.38
N TYR A 36 7.24 -13.31 -10.53
CA TYR A 36 8.36 -13.96 -11.15
C TYR A 36 8.22 -13.97 -12.66
N ASP A 37 9.33 -13.61 -13.32
CA ASP A 37 9.41 -13.61 -14.77
C ASP A 37 9.99 -14.94 -15.25
N LYS A 38 9.22 -15.64 -16.09
CA LYS A 38 9.62 -16.93 -16.68
C LYS A 38 10.73 -16.78 -17.71
N GLU A 39 10.95 -15.58 -18.24
CA GLU A 39 12.06 -15.27 -19.15
C GLU A 39 13.33 -14.83 -18.40
N SER A 40 13.31 -14.85 -17.07
CA SER A 40 14.47 -14.46 -16.26
C SER A 40 15.67 -15.41 -16.42
N LEU A 41 16.86 -14.87 -16.18
CA LEU A 41 18.10 -15.64 -16.21
C LEU A 41 18.09 -16.81 -15.22
N ASN A 42 17.35 -16.67 -14.11
CA ASN A 42 17.17 -17.73 -13.13
C ASN A 42 16.55 -18.97 -13.76
N GLU A 43 15.51 -18.81 -14.57
CA GLU A 43 14.82 -19.92 -15.23
C GLU A 43 15.70 -20.54 -16.32
N ILE A 44 16.37 -19.70 -17.10
CA ILE A 44 17.30 -20.16 -18.15
C ILE A 44 18.43 -20.99 -17.53
N ILE A 45 19.04 -20.51 -16.44
CA ILE A 45 20.11 -21.23 -15.74
C ILE A 45 19.55 -22.48 -15.07
N ARG A 46 18.33 -22.45 -14.51
CA ARG A 46 17.68 -23.62 -13.91
C ARG A 46 17.51 -24.73 -14.94
N MET A 47 17.05 -24.40 -16.14
CA MET A 47 16.91 -25.35 -17.25
C MET A 47 18.28 -25.90 -17.72
N GLN A 48 19.30 -25.04 -17.82
CA GLN A 48 20.66 -25.47 -18.21
C GLN A 48 21.33 -26.35 -17.13
N SER A 49 21.08 -26.07 -15.86
CA SER A 49 21.70 -26.76 -14.72
C SER A 49 21.19 -28.19 -14.54
N GLN A 50 20.06 -28.56 -15.16
CA GLN A 50 19.57 -29.95 -15.17
C GLN A 50 20.56 -30.91 -15.83
N HIS A 51 21.36 -30.41 -16.77
CA HIS A 51 22.32 -31.22 -17.55
C HIS A 51 23.77 -31.05 -17.10
N THR A 52 24.10 -29.96 -16.42
CA THR A 52 25.49 -29.65 -16.01
C THR A 52 25.50 -29.04 -14.61
N LYS A 53 26.40 -29.48 -13.72
CA LYS A 53 26.60 -28.82 -12.41
C LYS A 53 27.20 -27.43 -12.62
N ILE A 54 26.33 -26.43 -12.73
CA ILE A 54 26.69 -25.03 -13.03
C ILE A 54 26.65 -24.20 -11.74
N ASN A 55 27.69 -23.42 -11.49
CA ASN A 55 27.67 -22.39 -10.44
C ASN A 55 26.80 -21.21 -10.89
N MET A 56 25.59 -21.12 -10.34
CA MET A 56 24.57 -20.13 -10.69
C MET A 56 25.08 -18.68 -10.59
N HIS A 57 25.73 -18.31 -9.48
CA HIS A 57 26.20 -16.95 -9.25
C HIS A 57 27.23 -16.45 -10.27
N GLU A 58 28.09 -17.35 -10.79
CA GLU A 58 29.11 -16.97 -11.78
C GLU A 58 28.49 -16.76 -13.16
N HIS A 59 27.51 -17.58 -13.52
CA HIS A 59 26.81 -17.49 -14.80
C HIS A 59 25.92 -16.25 -14.87
N LEU A 60 25.26 -15.91 -13.75
CA LEU A 60 24.48 -14.68 -13.63
C LEU A 60 25.32 -13.44 -13.99
N LYS A 61 26.57 -13.34 -13.51
CA LYS A 61 27.44 -12.19 -13.81
C LYS A 61 27.87 -12.08 -15.27
N ARG A 62 27.89 -13.19 -16.00
CA ARG A 62 28.35 -13.24 -17.40
C ARG A 62 27.21 -12.96 -18.39
N MET A 63 25.97 -13.17 -17.98
CA MET A 63 24.79 -13.01 -18.80
C MET A 63 24.12 -11.65 -18.55
N ASN A 64 23.55 -11.09 -19.61
CA ASN A 64 22.76 -9.86 -19.55
C ASN A 64 21.28 -10.19 -19.45
N GLY A 65 20.55 -9.46 -18.63
CA GLY A 65 19.12 -9.69 -18.41
C GLY A 65 18.71 -9.56 -16.95
N ILE A 66 17.45 -9.87 -16.70
CA ILE A 66 16.83 -9.79 -15.39
C ILE A 66 17.09 -11.07 -14.61
N TYR A 67 17.46 -10.93 -13.35
CA TYR A 67 17.64 -12.04 -12.43
C TYR A 67 17.15 -11.69 -11.03
N TYR A 68 16.90 -12.74 -10.24
CA TYR A 68 16.41 -12.65 -8.88
C TYR A 68 17.46 -13.22 -7.92
N GLU A 69 17.75 -12.48 -6.85
CA GLU A 69 18.75 -12.87 -5.85
C GLU A 69 18.18 -12.72 -4.44
N VAL A 70 18.35 -13.74 -3.62
CA VAL A 70 17.92 -13.75 -2.22
C VAL A 70 19.00 -13.11 -1.34
N ASP A 71 18.61 -12.19 -0.46
CA ASP A 71 19.49 -11.65 0.57
C ASP A 71 19.70 -12.67 1.68
N LYS A 72 20.91 -13.23 1.77
CA LYS A 72 21.26 -14.25 2.78
C LYS A 72 21.62 -13.65 4.14
N THR A 73 21.79 -12.33 4.23
CA THR A 73 22.29 -11.67 5.45
C THR A 73 21.20 -11.42 6.48
N LEU A 74 19.96 -11.21 6.02
CA LEU A 74 18.83 -10.84 6.86
C LEU A 74 18.01 -12.05 7.35
N THR A 75 18.33 -13.26 6.91
CA THR A 75 17.59 -14.50 7.18
C THR A 75 17.80 -15.09 8.59
N ARG A 76 17.90 -14.25 9.63
CA ARG A 76 18.08 -14.77 11.00
C ARG A 76 16.83 -15.46 11.54
N ASP A 77 15.67 -14.98 11.14
CA ASP A 77 14.38 -15.57 11.47
C ASP A 77 13.75 -16.08 10.18
N ASN A 78 13.43 -17.38 10.10
CA ASN A 78 12.81 -18.05 8.92
C ASN A 78 11.45 -17.46 8.48
N ASN A 79 11.08 -16.29 8.98
CA ASN A 79 9.80 -15.61 8.76
C ASN A 79 9.90 -14.45 7.78
N LEU A 80 11.12 -13.95 7.48
CA LEU A 80 11.35 -12.83 6.57
C LEU A 80 12.47 -13.14 5.59
N PHE A 81 12.17 -13.03 4.30
CA PHE A 81 13.14 -13.10 3.22
C PHE A 81 13.01 -11.87 2.31
N ILE A 82 14.14 -11.40 1.80
CA ILE A 82 14.18 -10.32 0.81
C ILE A 82 14.73 -10.88 -0.49
N ILE A 83 14.00 -10.64 -1.58
CA ILE A 83 14.40 -11.02 -2.93
C ILE A 83 14.59 -9.75 -3.74
N TYR A 84 15.78 -9.58 -4.31
CA TYR A 84 16.10 -8.46 -5.19
C TYR A 84 15.93 -8.87 -6.64
N LYS A 85 15.15 -8.09 -7.39
CA LYS A 85 15.13 -8.11 -8.85
C LYS A 85 16.19 -7.15 -9.36
N LYS A 86 17.18 -7.71 -10.04
CA LYS A 86 18.33 -6.99 -10.58
C LYS A 86 18.38 -7.18 -12.10
N GLU A 87 18.98 -6.23 -12.78
CA GLU A 87 19.22 -6.30 -14.22
C GLU A 87 20.69 -6.08 -14.51
N ASN A 88 21.29 -7.04 -15.22
CA ASN A 88 22.64 -6.91 -15.75
C ASN A 88 22.60 -6.22 -17.10
N LYS A 89 23.27 -5.07 -17.18
CA LYS A 89 23.49 -4.32 -18.40
C LYS A 89 24.91 -4.56 -18.91
N PRO A 90 25.11 -4.63 -20.25
CA PRO A 90 26.44 -4.82 -20.80
C PRO A 90 27.39 -3.71 -20.34
N GLY A 91 28.54 -4.10 -19.78
CA GLY A 91 29.59 -3.18 -19.36
C GLY A 91 29.30 -2.34 -18.12
N ARG A 92 28.25 -2.66 -17.34
CA ARG A 92 27.93 -2.01 -16.06
C ARG A 92 27.67 -3.03 -14.96
N GLU A 93 27.78 -2.59 -13.71
CA GLU A 93 27.34 -3.39 -12.57
C GLU A 93 25.83 -3.59 -12.57
N ALA A 94 25.38 -4.64 -11.89
CA ALA A 94 23.97 -5.01 -11.78
C ALA A 94 23.15 -3.88 -11.15
N GLN A 95 22.10 -3.44 -11.84
CA GLN A 95 21.19 -2.42 -11.34
C GLN A 95 20.04 -3.07 -10.57
N LEU A 96 19.80 -2.62 -9.33
CA LEU A 96 18.60 -2.99 -8.58
C LEU A 96 17.38 -2.32 -9.18
N ILE A 97 16.35 -3.11 -9.50
CA ILE A 97 15.06 -2.62 -10.00
C ILE A 97 14.05 -2.52 -8.85
N THR A 98 13.77 -3.66 -8.20
CA THR A 98 12.74 -3.78 -7.18
C THR A 98 13.16 -4.81 -6.14
N ALA A 99 12.73 -4.61 -4.88
CA ALA A 99 12.83 -5.62 -3.83
C ALA A 99 11.45 -6.24 -3.58
N TYR A 100 11.42 -7.52 -3.23
CA TYR A 100 10.23 -8.25 -2.81
C TYR A 100 10.44 -8.78 -1.40
N TYR A 101 9.42 -8.67 -0.57
CA TYR A 101 9.42 -9.17 0.79
C TYR A 101 8.57 -10.44 0.85
N VAL A 102 9.14 -11.51 1.40
CA VAL A 102 8.41 -12.72 1.75
C VAL A 102 8.28 -12.76 3.26
N MET A 103 7.11 -12.41 3.78
CA MET A 103 6.79 -12.37 5.21
C MET A 103 5.74 -13.43 5.53
N PHE A 104 6.09 -14.40 6.38
CA PHE A 104 5.17 -15.49 6.78
C PHE A 104 4.52 -16.22 5.58
N GLY A 105 5.27 -16.37 4.49
CA GLY A 105 4.78 -16.96 3.24
C GLY A 105 4.00 -16.01 2.32
N TYR A 106 3.67 -14.78 2.76
CA TYR A 106 3.10 -13.76 1.89
C TYR A 106 4.19 -13.02 1.13
N ILE A 107 4.01 -12.86 -0.18
CA ILE A 107 4.93 -12.15 -1.06
C ILE A 107 4.36 -10.77 -1.39
N TYR A 108 5.14 -9.74 -1.12
CA TYR A 108 4.81 -8.34 -1.39
C TYR A 108 5.90 -7.68 -2.24
N ALA A 109 5.50 -6.88 -3.23
CA ALA A 109 6.42 -5.99 -3.91
C ALA A 109 6.73 -4.77 -3.03
N SER A 110 8.00 -4.39 -2.93
CA SER A 110 8.40 -3.16 -2.23
C SER A 110 7.88 -1.96 -3.03
N PRO A 111 7.11 -1.05 -2.40
CA PRO A 111 6.67 0.15 -3.08
C PRO A 111 7.84 1.11 -3.31
N SER A 112 7.79 1.86 -4.41
CA SER A 112 8.71 3.00 -4.62
C SER A 112 8.33 4.17 -3.69
N ILE A 113 9.31 4.96 -3.30
CA ILE A 113 9.10 6.16 -2.47
C ILE A 113 8.20 7.18 -3.18
N ASP A 114 8.35 7.32 -4.50
CA ASP A 114 7.54 8.23 -5.31
C ASP A 114 6.08 7.80 -5.32
N TYR A 115 5.84 6.51 -5.46
CA TYR A 115 4.49 5.96 -5.41
C TYR A 115 3.82 6.17 -4.03
N LEU A 116 4.58 6.03 -2.94
CA LEU A 116 4.07 6.28 -1.60
C LEU A 116 3.73 7.76 -1.38
N SER A 117 4.56 8.67 -1.89
CA SER A 117 4.33 10.11 -1.73
C SER A 117 3.11 10.57 -2.52
N GLU A 118 2.96 10.13 -3.77
CA GLU A 118 1.80 10.41 -4.61
C GLU A 118 0.49 9.94 -3.97
N ASN A 119 0.43 8.68 -3.51
CA ASN A 119 -0.77 8.16 -2.84
C ASN A 119 -1.11 8.94 -1.58
N ARG A 120 -0.11 9.33 -0.78
CA ARG A 120 -0.33 10.13 0.44
C ARG A 120 -0.90 11.50 0.12
N VAL A 121 -0.40 12.18 -0.93
CA VAL A 121 -0.93 13.48 -1.36
C VAL A 121 -2.39 13.33 -1.79
N VAL A 122 -2.71 12.32 -2.60
CA VAL A 122 -4.10 12.05 -3.01
C VAL A 122 -5.00 11.75 -1.81
N GLU A 123 -4.52 10.97 -0.84
CA GLU A 123 -5.29 10.66 0.37
C GLU A 123 -5.56 11.92 1.22
N ILE A 124 -4.59 12.82 1.35
CA ILE A 124 -4.75 14.09 2.05
C ILE A 124 -5.80 14.97 1.35
N LEU A 125 -5.70 15.10 0.02
CA LEU A 125 -6.65 15.89 -0.77
C LEU A 125 -8.07 15.31 -0.67
N TRP A 126 -8.20 13.99 -0.73
CA TRP A 126 -9.49 13.32 -0.57
C TRP A 126 -10.10 13.57 0.81
N LYS A 127 -9.30 13.45 1.88
CA LYS A 127 -9.74 13.78 3.24
C LYS A 127 -10.13 15.26 3.37
N MET A 128 -9.37 16.17 2.78
CA MET A 128 -9.67 17.60 2.80
C MET A 128 -10.99 17.90 2.09
N ASN A 129 -11.24 17.29 0.94
CA ASN A 129 -12.50 17.44 0.21
C ASN A 129 -13.68 16.94 1.06
N ASN A 130 -13.56 15.74 1.65
CA ASN A 130 -14.58 15.21 2.54
C ASN A 130 -14.84 16.12 3.76
N CYS A 131 -13.80 16.75 4.31
CA CYS A 131 -13.95 17.70 5.40
C CYS A 131 -14.68 18.97 4.96
N LEU A 132 -14.45 19.46 3.73
CA LEU A 132 -15.17 20.60 3.17
C LEU A 132 -16.64 20.26 2.90
N ASP A 133 -16.93 19.10 2.34
CA ASP A 133 -18.29 18.61 2.15
C ASP A 133 -19.03 18.49 3.50
N LEU A 134 -18.35 17.95 4.52
CA LEU A 134 -18.88 17.88 5.88
C LEU A 134 -19.10 19.27 6.48
N TYR A 135 -18.20 20.22 6.21
CA TYR A 135 -18.35 21.60 6.68
C TYR A 135 -19.54 22.29 5.99
N GLU A 136 -19.70 22.15 4.68
CA GLU A 136 -20.80 22.74 3.92
C GLU A 136 -22.16 22.19 4.38
N THR A 137 -22.22 20.88 4.66
CA THR A 137 -23.45 20.25 5.17
C THR A 137 -23.79 20.66 6.61
N ASN A 138 -22.78 20.88 7.47
CA ASN A 138 -22.99 21.18 8.89
C ASN A 138 -23.03 22.68 9.21
N THR A 139 -22.66 23.58 8.30
CA THR A 139 -22.70 25.03 8.55
C THR A 139 -23.81 25.71 7.77
N ARG A 140 -24.57 26.58 8.44
CA ARG A 140 -25.43 27.56 7.75
C ARG A 140 -25.13 28.95 8.25
N PHE A 141 -25.28 29.91 7.36
CA PHE A 141 -25.18 31.31 7.69
C PHE A 141 -26.54 31.82 8.17
N ASP A 142 -26.57 32.33 9.40
CA ASP A 142 -27.68 33.11 9.95
C ASP A 142 -27.28 34.58 9.97
N PHE A 143 -28.15 35.46 9.49
CA PHE A 143 -27.89 36.90 9.42
C PHE A 143 -27.64 37.52 10.81
N LEU A 144 -28.28 36.98 11.88
CA LEU A 144 -28.16 37.53 13.23
C LEU A 144 -27.04 36.88 14.06
N ARG A 145 -26.77 35.59 13.83
CA ARG A 145 -25.80 34.80 14.62
C ARG A 145 -24.48 34.55 13.89
N GLY A 146 -24.40 34.86 12.60
CA GLY A 146 -23.25 34.53 11.76
C GLY A 146 -23.24 33.05 11.36
N VAL A 147 -22.04 32.48 11.22
CA VAL A 147 -21.89 31.05 10.85
C VAL A 147 -22.25 30.19 12.05
N CYS A 148 -23.33 29.41 11.93
CA CYS A 148 -23.76 28.45 12.93
C CYS A 148 -23.44 27.04 12.46
N SER A 149 -22.76 26.26 13.31
CA SER A 149 -22.59 24.82 13.11
C SER A 149 -23.76 24.06 13.75
N TYR A 150 -24.42 23.21 12.97
CA TYR A 150 -25.50 22.36 13.46
C TYR A 150 -24.94 20.97 13.74
N ASP A 151 -24.70 20.66 15.01
CA ASP A 151 -24.62 19.26 15.42
C ASP A 151 -26.01 18.67 15.23
N THR A 152 -26.13 17.55 14.50
CA THR A 152 -27.39 16.81 14.35
C THR A 152 -28.01 16.40 15.69
N ASN A 153 -27.22 16.38 16.78
CA ASN A 153 -27.68 16.14 18.15
C ASN A 153 -28.14 17.40 18.90
N GLN A 154 -27.86 18.62 18.41
CA GLN A 154 -28.24 19.89 19.05
C GLN A 154 -29.44 20.58 18.38
N VAL A 155 -29.94 20.06 17.26
CA VAL A 155 -31.10 20.63 16.55
C VAL A 155 -32.37 20.59 17.42
N GLU A 156 -32.61 19.52 18.17
CA GLU A 156 -33.76 19.41 19.07
C GLU A 156 -33.74 20.43 20.22
N LYS A 157 -32.57 20.74 20.79
CA LYS A 157 -32.44 21.74 21.87
C LYS A 157 -32.66 23.18 21.39
N ASN A 158 -32.25 23.50 20.17
CA ASN A 158 -32.33 24.87 19.66
C ASN A 158 -33.77 25.29 19.32
N GLU A 159 -34.67 24.37 18.99
CA GLU A 159 -36.08 24.70 18.71
C GLU A 159 -36.82 25.19 19.96
N ASP A 160 -36.57 24.58 21.11
CA ASP A 160 -37.17 24.98 22.38
C ASP A 160 -36.70 26.36 22.84
N ASP A 161 -35.40 26.64 22.71
CA ASP A 161 -34.80 27.93 23.08
C ASP A 161 -35.32 29.08 22.18
N VAL A 162 -35.49 28.84 20.88
CA VAL A 162 -36.08 29.83 19.96
C VAL A 162 -37.54 30.11 20.29
N LYS A 163 -38.30 29.07 20.67
CA LYS A 163 -39.71 29.20 21.06
C LYS A 163 -39.87 30.04 22.33
N LEU A 164 -39.03 29.79 23.34
CA LEU A 164 -38.97 30.56 24.59
C LEU A 164 -38.69 32.06 24.32
N LEU A 165 -37.76 32.35 23.42
CA LEU A 165 -37.40 33.72 23.04
C LEU A 165 -38.58 34.45 22.37
N VAL A 166 -39.26 33.79 21.43
CA VAL A 166 -40.42 34.34 20.73
C VAL A 166 -41.57 34.62 21.70
N ASP A 167 -41.84 33.71 22.63
CA ASP A 167 -42.91 33.88 23.60
C ASP A 167 -42.59 34.99 24.61
N SER A 168 -41.33 35.10 25.05
CA SER A 168 -40.88 36.21 25.91
C SER A 168 -41.03 37.58 25.24
N ILE A 169 -40.74 37.67 23.94
CA ILE A 169 -40.93 38.91 23.16
C ILE A 169 -42.43 39.25 23.05
N ARG A 170 -43.30 38.24 22.81
CA ARG A 170 -44.75 38.46 22.77
C ARG A 170 -45.30 38.94 24.10
N GLU A 171 -44.85 38.38 25.21
CA GLU A 171 -45.22 38.84 26.55
C GLU A 171 -44.80 40.30 26.79
N PHE A 172 -43.56 40.66 26.43
CA PHE A 172 -43.08 42.02 26.57
C PHE A 172 -43.90 43.02 25.74
N VAL A 173 -44.28 42.66 24.51
CA VAL A 173 -45.13 43.49 23.64
C VAL A 173 -46.55 43.61 24.20
N HIS A 174 -47.07 42.58 24.86
CA HIS A 174 -48.38 42.61 25.52
C HIS A 174 -48.40 43.46 26.80
N GLN A 175 -47.29 43.51 27.56
CA GLN A 175 -47.18 44.32 28.78
C GLN A 175 -46.99 45.82 28.52
N ASN A 176 -46.48 46.19 27.34
CA ASN A 176 -46.21 47.58 26.96
C ASN A 176 -47.26 48.19 26.01
N LYS A 177 -48.49 47.65 26.02
CA LYS A 177 -49.65 48.16 25.29
C LYS A 177 -50.75 48.56 26.27
#